data_AF-A0A1J3JUZ6-F1
#
_entry.id   AF-A0A1J3JUZ6-F1
#
_cell.length_a   1.000
_cell.length_b   1.000
_cell.length_c   1.000
_cell.angle_alpha   90.00
_cell.angle_beta   90.00
_cell.angle_gamma   90.00
#
_symmetry.space_group_name_H-M   'P 1'
#
loop_
_entity.id
_entity.type
_entity.pdbx_description
1 polymer ?
#
loop_
_entity_poly.entity_id
_entity_poly.type
_entity_poly.pdbx_seq_one_letter_code
_entity_poly.pdbx_strand_id
1 'polypeptide(L)'
;RIFGKKIAEMPFIGTRFQHRQHGMCRVLMNELEKVLADLGVERLVLPAVPCVLNTWTNSFGFTKMTIPEKKDFLKFTFMEFGRTIMCQKLLIKSSVADP
;
A
#
# COMPACT_ATOMS: atom_id res chain seq x y z
N ARG A 1 -9.81 1.94 0.37
CA ARG A 1 -10.59 2.91 1.18
C ARG A 1 -9.66 4.01 1.67
N ILE A 2 -10.08 5.26 1.65
CA ILE A 2 -9.26 6.42 2.05
C ILE A 2 -9.70 6.89 3.44
N PHE A 3 -8.74 7.11 4.35
CA PHE A 3 -8.97 7.59 5.71
C PHE A 3 -8.40 9.01 5.88
N GLY A 4 -9.00 9.96 5.17
CA GLY A 4 -8.47 11.31 5.04
C GLY A 4 -7.13 11.34 4.31
N LYS A 5 -6.29 12.34 4.60
CA LYS A 5 -5.00 12.55 3.93
C LYS A 5 -3.86 11.66 4.45
N LYS A 6 -4.03 11.00 5.60
CA LYS A 6 -2.93 10.22 6.19
C LYS A 6 -2.73 8.86 5.54
N ILE A 7 -3.80 8.14 5.23
CA ILE A 7 -3.68 6.74 4.85
C ILE A 7 -4.82 6.28 3.95
N ALA A 8 -4.49 5.45 2.97
CA ALA A 8 -5.43 4.65 2.22
C ALA A 8 -5.08 3.17 2.36
N GLU A 9 -6.10 2.33 2.44
CA GLU A 9 -5.94 0.86 2.39
C GLU A 9 -6.37 0.29 1.04
N MET A 10 -5.67 -0.75 0.61
CA MET A 10 -6.03 -1.59 -0.53
C MET A 10 -6.05 -3.06 -0.06
N PRO A 11 -7.18 -3.56 0.45
CA PRO A 11 -7.27 -4.92 0.94
C PRO A 11 -7.26 -5.97 -0.18
N PHE A 12 -7.69 -5.59 -1.39
CA PHE A 12 -7.80 -6.50 -2.53
C PHE A 12 -7.21 -5.88 -3.78
N ILE A 13 -6.49 -6.69 -4.52
CA ILE A 13 -6.03 -6.41 -5.88
C ILE A 13 -5.78 -7.74 -6.58
N GLY A 14 -6.11 -7.78 -7.88
CA GLY A 14 -5.91 -8.99 -8.65
C GLY A 14 -5.96 -8.71 -10.14
N THR A 15 -5.13 -9.45 -10.88
CA THR A 15 -5.25 -9.59 -12.33
C THR A 15 -5.86 -10.94 -12.62
N ARG A 16 -6.84 -10.97 -13.54
CA ARG A 16 -7.44 -12.23 -14.04
C ARG A 16 -6.35 -13.19 -14.48
N PHE A 17 -6.54 -14.49 -14.23
CA PHE A 17 -5.48 -15.49 -14.42
C PHE A 17 -4.88 -15.46 -15.83
N GLN A 18 -5.73 -15.45 -16.85
CA GLN A 18 -5.36 -15.37 -18.28
C GLN A 18 -4.56 -14.12 -18.68
N HIS A 19 -4.45 -13.15 -17.78
CA HIS A 19 -3.84 -11.83 -18.01
C HIS A 19 -2.69 -11.53 -17.02
N ARG A 20 -2.32 -12.48 -16.16
CA ARG A 20 -1.19 -12.31 -15.23
C ARG A 20 0.13 -12.24 -16.00
N GLN A 21 1.16 -11.67 -15.36
CA GLN A 21 2.52 -11.54 -15.90
C GLN A 21 2.68 -10.60 -17.13
N HIS A 22 1.62 -9.92 -17.55
CA HIS A 22 1.66 -8.92 -18.63
C HIS A 22 1.81 -7.47 -18.10
N GLY A 23 2.30 -7.28 -16.87
CA GLY A 23 2.50 -5.95 -16.28
C GLY A 23 1.22 -5.19 -15.86
N MET A 24 0.02 -5.73 -16.07
CA MET A 24 -1.25 -5.02 -15.79
C MET A 24 -1.38 -4.56 -14.33
N CYS A 25 -1.01 -5.40 -13.36
CA CYS A 25 -1.04 -5.02 -11.95
C CYS A 25 -0.11 -3.82 -11.67
N ARG A 26 1.03 -3.75 -12.36
CA ARG A 26 1.97 -2.61 -12.24
C ARG A 26 1.36 -1.33 -12.80
N VAL A 27 0.72 -1.40 -13.96
CA VAL A 27 0.03 -0.24 -14.55
C VAL A 27 -1.04 0.29 -13.61
N LEU A 28 -1.90 -0.60 -13.09
CA LEU A 28 -2.95 -0.22 -12.14
C LEU A 28 -2.36 0.40 -10.86
N MET A 29 -1.34 -0.22 -10.28
CA MET A 29 -0.70 0.29 -9.06
C MET A 29 -0.07 1.67 -9.27
N ASN A 30 0.62 1.87 -10.40
CA ASN A 30 1.26 3.16 -10.69
C ASN A 30 0.22 4.29 -10.79
N GLU A 31 -0.90 4.06 -11.50
CA GLU A 31 -1.96 5.06 -11.61
C GLU A 31 -2.70 5.25 -10.28
N LEU A 32 -2.92 4.18 -9.52
CA LEU A 32 -3.50 4.27 -8.18
C LEU A 32 -2.63 5.13 -7.25
N GLU A 33 -1.31 4.92 -7.25
CA GLU A 33 -0.37 5.70 -6.42
C GLU A 33 -0.39 7.18 -6.79
N LYS A 34 -0.43 7.53 -8.09
CA LYS A 34 -0.55 8.92 -8.56
C LYS A 34 -1.84 9.57 -8.07
N VAL A 35 -2.99 8.92 -8.30
CA VAL A 35 -4.29 9.45 -7.89
C VAL A 35 -4.34 9.65 -6.36
N LEU A 36 -3.81 8.72 -5.59
CA LEU A 36 -3.75 8.85 -4.14
C LEU A 36 -2.82 9.99 -3.69
N ALA A 37 -1.67 10.16 -4.33
CA ALA A 37 -0.76 11.27 -4.06
C ALA A 37 -1.41 12.62 -4.39
N ASP A 38 -2.12 12.74 -5.51
CA ASP A 38 -2.83 13.96 -5.92
C ASP A 38 -3.97 14.31 -4.95
N LEU A 39 -4.62 13.30 -4.34
CA LEU A 39 -5.59 13.48 -3.27
C LEU A 39 -4.94 13.86 -1.92
N GLY A 40 -3.61 13.94 -1.86
CA GLY A 40 -2.85 14.27 -0.66
C GLY A 40 -2.73 13.10 0.31
N VAL A 41 -2.92 11.85 -0.14
CA VAL A 41 -2.77 10.66 0.70
C VAL A 41 -1.28 10.37 0.90
N GLU A 42 -0.83 10.39 2.15
CA GLU A 42 0.58 10.18 2.50
C GLU A 42 1.03 8.72 2.34
N ARG A 43 0.16 7.76 2.68
CA ARG A 43 0.55 6.35 2.81
C ARG A 43 -0.49 5.39 2.26
N LEU A 44 -0.02 4.37 1.54
CA LEU A 44 -0.84 3.24 1.08
C LEU A 44 -0.49 2.00 1.89
N VAL A 45 -1.50 1.29 2.40
CA VAL A 45 -1.34 0.04 3.15
C VAL A 45 -2.12 -1.11 2.54
N LEU A 46 -1.61 -2.33 2.71
CA LEU A 46 -2.29 -3.55 2.29
C LEU A 46 -1.90 -4.75 3.15
N PRO A 47 -2.80 -5.73 3.32
CA PRO A 47 -2.46 -7.05 3.85
C PRO A 47 -1.86 -7.93 2.74
N ALA A 48 -0.67 -8.47 2.95
CA ALA A 48 -0.01 -9.40 2.03
C ALA A 48 0.05 -10.81 2.62
N VAL A 49 -0.37 -11.82 1.86
CA VAL A 49 -0.11 -13.22 2.22
C VAL A 49 1.38 -13.55 2.04
N PRO A 50 1.97 -14.46 2.84
CA PRO A 50 3.40 -14.73 2.82
C PRO A 50 3.95 -15.08 1.43
N CYS A 51 3.18 -15.83 0.63
CA CYS A 51 3.63 -16.29 -0.70
C CYS A 51 3.83 -15.17 -1.73
N VAL A 52 3.24 -13.99 -1.53
CA VAL A 52 3.40 -12.82 -2.43
C VAL A 52 4.06 -11.62 -1.75
N LEU A 53 4.52 -11.79 -0.51
CA LEU A 53 5.15 -10.72 0.25
C LEU A 53 6.36 -10.12 -0.48
N ASN A 54 7.19 -10.99 -1.06
CA ASN A 54 8.38 -10.58 -1.81
C ASN A 54 8.04 -9.73 -3.04
N THR A 55 6.91 -10.00 -3.68
CA THR A 55 6.41 -9.19 -4.80
C THR A 55 6.09 -7.78 -4.33
N TRP A 56 5.37 -7.64 -3.22
CA TRP A 56 5.05 -6.32 -2.64
C TRP A 56 6.29 -5.56 -2.21
N THR A 57 7.24 -6.22 -1.55
CA THR A 57 8.42 -5.54 -1.02
C THR A 57 9.42 -5.16 -2.11
N ASN A 58 9.70 -6.06 -3.05
CA ASN A 58 10.79 -5.86 -4.01
C ASN A 58 10.31 -5.25 -5.33
N SER A 59 9.11 -5.61 -5.81
CA SER A 59 8.63 -5.16 -7.12
C SER A 59 7.77 -3.91 -7.05
N PHE A 60 7.08 -3.69 -5.92
CA PHE A 60 6.19 -2.54 -5.71
C PHE A 60 6.72 -1.54 -4.68
N GLY A 61 7.80 -1.86 -3.95
CA GLY A 61 8.45 -0.93 -3.02
C GLY A 61 7.70 -0.73 -1.71
N PHE A 62 6.90 -1.71 -1.29
CA PHE A 62 6.30 -1.71 0.04
C PHE A 62 7.32 -2.16 1.11
N THR A 63 7.09 -1.79 2.36
CA THR A 63 7.80 -2.31 3.52
C THR A 63 6.82 -2.96 4.49
N LYS A 64 7.29 -3.90 5.29
CA LYS A 64 6.46 -4.48 6.37
C LYS A 64 6.20 -3.40 7.42
N MET A 65 4.97 -3.30 7.91
CA MET A 65 4.68 -2.43 9.04
C MET A 65 5.19 -3.05 10.34
N THR A 66 5.95 -2.26 11.09
CA THR A 66 6.35 -2.60 12.45
C THR A 66 5.19 -2.42 13.43
N ILE A 67 5.29 -3.01 14.63
CA ILE A 67 4.26 -2.86 15.67
C ILE A 67 4.05 -1.39 16.07
N PRO A 68 5.10 -0.57 16.28
CA PRO A 68 4.93 0.85 16.57
C PRO A 68 4.17 1.59 15.47
N GLU A 69 4.52 1.39 14.20
CA GLU A 69 3.83 2.05 13.09
C GLU A 69 2.36 1.64 13.01
N LYS A 70 2.03 0.36 13.29
CA LYS A 70 0.62 -0.06 13.38
C LYS A 70 -0.13 0.67 14.49
N LYS A 71 0.53 0.97 15.62
CA LYS A 71 -0.09 1.68 16.75
C LYS A 71 -0.53 3.09 16.36
N ASP A 72 0.23 3.78 15.51
CA ASP A 72 -0.10 5.13 15.03
C ASP A 72 -1.41 5.18 14.24
N PHE A 73 -1.88 4.03 13.78
CA PHE A 73 -3.08 3.89 12.97
C PHE A 73 -4.23 3.15 13.67
N LEU A 74 -4.16 2.93 15.00
CA LEU A 74 -5.22 2.24 15.77
C LEU A 74 -6.60 2.88 15.66
N LYS A 75 -6.65 4.19 15.38
CA LYS A 75 -7.91 4.91 15.12
C LYS A 75 -8.60 4.51 13.81
N PHE A 76 -7.91 3.77 12.94
CA PHE A 76 -8.45 3.30 11.67
C PHE A 76 -8.71 1.80 11.76
N THR A 77 -9.94 1.39 11.41
CA THR A 77 -10.28 -0.02 11.33
C THR A 77 -9.85 -0.57 9.99
N PHE A 78 -8.66 -1.18 9.89
CA PHE A 78 -8.23 -1.86 8.66
C PHE A 78 -8.91 -3.20 8.48
N MET A 79 -9.04 -3.62 7.22
CA MET A 79 -9.46 -4.99 6.92
C MET A 79 -8.30 -5.95 7.20
N GLU A 80 -8.45 -6.78 8.23
CA GLU A 80 -7.48 -7.80 8.59
C GLU A 80 -7.88 -9.19 8.06
N PHE A 81 -6.88 -9.92 7.58
CA PHE A 81 -7.02 -11.31 7.18
C PHE A 81 -6.04 -12.16 7.98
N GLY A 82 -6.50 -13.32 8.45
CA GLY A 82 -5.65 -14.27 9.15
C GLY A 82 -4.41 -14.62 8.32
N ARG A 83 -3.25 -14.69 8.99
CA ARG A 83 -1.95 -15.04 8.40
C ARG A 83 -1.47 -14.10 7.28
N THR A 84 -1.88 -12.82 7.31
CA THR A 84 -1.30 -11.78 6.45
C THR A 84 -0.32 -10.89 7.19
N ILE A 85 0.59 -10.27 6.43
CA ILE A 85 1.52 -9.26 6.92
C ILE A 85 1.07 -7.92 6.36
N MET A 86 0.76 -6.97 7.24
CA MET A 86 0.49 -5.60 6.83
C MET A 86 1.76 -4.96 6.26
N CYS A 87 1.62 -4.43 5.05
CA CYS A 87 2.65 -3.72 4.32
C CYS A 87 2.21 -2.28 4.11
N GLN A 88 3.17 -1.38 3.99
CA GLN A 88 2.94 0.03 3.76
C GLN A 88 3.90 0.59 2.71
N LYS A 89 3.50 1.68 2.07
CA LYS A 89 4.33 2.45 1.16
C LYS A 89 4.02 3.93 1.31
N LEU A 90 5.06 4.75 1.40
CA LEU A 90 4.92 6.21 1.39
C LEU A 90 4.70 6.68 -0.06
N LEU A 91 3.66 7.47 -0.28
CA LEU A 91 3.31 8.01 -1.60
C LEU A 91 3.87 9.42 -1.79
N ILE A 92 3.73 10.26 -0.77
CA ILE A 92 4.24 11.62 -0.77
C ILE A 92 5.52 11.62 0.07
N LYS A 93 6.66 11.86 -0.56
CA LYS A 93 7.88 12.20 0.18
C LYS A 93 7.68 13.63 0.69
N SER A 94 7.77 13.86 1.99
CA SER A 94 7.89 15.20 2.53
C SER A 94 9.09 15.85 1.84
N SER A 95 8.83 16.79 0.93
CA SER A 95 9.88 17.69 0.45
C SER A 95 10.18 18.65 1.59
N VAL A 96 10.94 18.18 2.58
CA VAL A 96 11.69 19.11 3.42
C VAL A 96 12.91 19.49 2.60
N ALA A 97 12.70 20.46 1.73
CA ALA A 97 13.75 21.40 1.37
C ALA A 97 13.43 22.68 2.16
N ASP A 98 13.93 22.74 3.38
CA ASP A 98 14.22 24.01 4.04
C ASP A 98 15.76 24.11 4.11
N PRO A 99 16.28 25.29 3.76
CA PRO A 99 16.41 26.37 4.73
C PRO A 99 15.58 27.62 4.41
#